data_AF-A0A8K0PI51-F1
#
_entry.id   AF-A0A8K0PI51-F1
#
_cell.length_a   1.000
_cell.length_b   1.000
_cell.length_c   1.000
_cell.angle_alpha   90.00
_cell.angle_beta   90.00
_cell.angle_gamma   90.00
#
_symmetry.space_group_name_H-M   'P 1'
#
loop_
_entity.id
_entity.type
_entity.pdbx_description
1 polymer ?
#
loop_
_entity_poly.entity_id
_entity_poly.type
_entity_poly.pdbx_seq_one_letter_code
_entity_poly.pdbx_strand_id
1 'polypeptide(L)'
;MEPSIKVSIWPIDQPPKPFILRDVDLSIVYQDQDQSPNAQQNRKYHPLGRARFIIQPMPVASGEAVEVDAHGPLSWAAPRLPSEVRVEDQEGYHVRIRNDGRIMVGKYDLDTEGKEYFFVGLTRIGPTIYHPQILQDQYVQRSLGNLGFKAWVAAGERGVVSKVDFAHATFDLLERHSQYWSEVWDD
;
A
#
# COMPACT_ATOMS: atom_id res chain seq x y z
N MET A 1 -20.83 18.15 16.85
CA MET A 1 -20.59 18.01 15.40
C MET A 1 -19.13 17.68 15.25
N GLU A 2 -18.80 16.50 14.74
CA GLU A 2 -17.41 16.24 14.35
C GLU A 2 -17.06 17.12 13.13
N PRO A 3 -15.88 17.74 13.11
CA PRO A 3 -15.47 18.52 11.96
C PRO A 3 -15.34 17.60 10.74
N SER A 4 -16.08 17.90 9.67
CA SER A 4 -15.91 17.24 8.38
C SER A 4 -14.54 17.60 7.82
N ILE A 5 -13.69 16.60 7.63
CA ILE A 5 -12.43 16.75 6.91
C ILE A 5 -12.78 17.05 5.45
N LYS A 6 -12.33 18.20 4.93
CA LYS A 6 -12.43 18.52 3.51
C LYS A 6 -11.17 18.03 2.80
N VAL A 7 -11.35 17.26 1.74
CA VAL A 7 -10.27 16.76 0.90
C VAL A 7 -10.61 17.10 -0.54
N SER A 8 -9.71 17.83 -1.19
CA SER A 8 -9.78 18.09 -2.63
C SER A 8 -8.67 17.31 -3.32
N ILE A 9 -9.03 16.54 -4.35
CA ILE A 9 -8.13 15.65 -5.10
C ILE A 9 -8.21 15.98 -6.58
N TRP A 10 -7.07 16.01 -7.26
CA TRP A 10 -7.00 16.12 -8.71
C TRP A 10 -5.88 15.24 -9.27
N PRO A 11 -6.05 14.68 -10.48
CA PRO A 11 -5.01 13.91 -11.15
C PRO A 11 -3.83 14.80 -11.55
N ILE A 12 -2.64 14.22 -11.56
CA ILE A 12 -1.40 14.84 -12.02
C ILE A 12 -0.59 13.81 -12.83
N ASP A 13 0.34 14.27 -13.66
CA ASP A 13 1.21 13.37 -14.43
C ASP A 13 2.20 12.64 -13.50
N GLN A 14 2.88 13.40 -12.63
CA GLN A 14 3.80 12.87 -11.61
C GLN A 14 4.06 13.94 -10.53
N PRO A 15 4.40 13.54 -9.29
CA PRO A 15 4.80 14.48 -8.26
C PRO A 15 6.21 15.05 -8.54
N PRO A 16 6.60 16.17 -7.88
CA PRO A 16 7.92 16.78 -8.01
C PRO A 16 9.08 15.82 -7.68
N LYS A 17 8.86 14.93 -6.70
CA LYS A 17 9.80 13.87 -6.31
C LYS A 17 9.08 12.53 -6.41
N PRO A 18 9.06 11.90 -7.59
CA PRO A 18 8.39 10.62 -7.77
C PRO A 18 9.12 9.51 -7.03
N PHE A 19 8.42 8.40 -6.83
CA PHE A 19 8.93 7.19 -6.20
C PHE A 19 8.28 5.97 -6.84
N ILE A 20 8.89 4.81 -6.65
CA ILE A 20 8.43 3.52 -7.21
C ILE A 20 8.39 2.46 -6.13
N LEU A 21 7.71 1.35 -6.42
CA LEU A 21 7.77 0.14 -5.62
C LEU A 21 8.83 -0.81 -6.21
N ARG A 22 9.75 -1.28 -5.40
CA ARG A 22 10.78 -2.26 -5.76
C ARG A 22 10.61 -3.52 -4.95
N ASP A 23 11.18 -4.60 -5.47
CA ASP A 23 11.27 -5.90 -4.80
C ASP A 23 9.91 -6.34 -4.24
N VAL A 24 8.85 -6.13 -5.03
CA VAL A 24 7.48 -6.39 -4.60
C VAL A 24 7.27 -7.89 -4.55
N ASP A 25 7.12 -8.41 -3.33
CA ASP A 25 6.89 -9.81 -3.01
C ASP A 25 5.49 -9.98 -2.44
N LEU A 26 4.69 -10.80 -3.11
CA LEU A 26 3.42 -11.28 -2.60
C LEU A 26 3.57 -12.75 -2.25
N SER A 27 3.45 -13.06 -0.97
CA SER A 27 3.63 -14.42 -0.50
C SER A 27 2.61 -14.89 0.54
N ILE A 28 2.63 -16.18 0.82
CA ILE A 28 1.98 -16.75 2.01
C ILE A 28 3.08 -17.08 3.02
N VAL A 29 2.92 -16.62 4.25
CA VAL A 29 3.84 -16.92 5.36
C VAL A 29 3.11 -17.56 6.53
N TYR A 30 3.84 -18.31 7.34
CA TYR A 30 3.33 -18.98 8.53
C TYR A 30 3.80 -18.22 9.76
N GLN A 31 2.86 -17.61 10.49
CA GLN A 31 3.18 -16.91 11.73
C GLN A 31 2.76 -17.74 12.94
N ASP A 32 3.63 -17.77 13.94
CA ASP A 32 3.36 -18.39 15.24
C ASP A 32 2.41 -17.48 16.05
N GLN A 33 1.28 -18.02 16.50
CA GLN A 33 0.32 -17.28 17.33
C GLN A 33 0.78 -17.16 18.79
N ASP A 34 1.62 -18.08 19.27
CA ASP A 34 2.02 -18.12 20.68
C ASP A 34 3.46 -17.60 20.84
N GLN A 35 3.59 -16.27 21.01
CA GLN A 35 4.84 -15.67 21.47
C GLN A 35 5.13 -15.97 22.96
N SER A 36 4.33 -16.82 23.62
CA SER A 36 4.57 -17.21 25.00
C SER A 36 5.76 -18.17 25.10
N PRO A 37 6.82 -17.82 25.86
CA PRO A 37 8.04 -18.62 25.96
C PRO A 37 7.84 -20.03 26.53
N ASN A 38 6.68 -20.33 27.12
CA ASN A 38 6.35 -21.63 27.72
C ASN A 38 5.50 -22.57 26.82
N ALA A 39 5.15 -22.16 25.60
CA ALA A 39 4.25 -22.93 24.71
C ALA A 39 4.99 -23.83 23.71
N GLN A 40 6.15 -24.41 24.08
CA GLN A 40 6.99 -25.17 23.15
C GLN A 40 6.35 -26.45 22.57
N GLN A 41 5.25 -26.96 23.14
CA GLN A 41 4.69 -28.26 22.72
C GLN A 41 3.49 -28.20 21.76
N ASN A 42 2.90 -27.04 21.48
CA ASN A 42 1.73 -26.92 20.57
C ASN A 42 1.72 -25.60 19.77
N ARG A 43 2.83 -25.26 19.12
CA ARG A 43 2.87 -24.09 18.22
C ARG A 43 1.92 -24.29 17.04
N LYS A 44 0.84 -23.51 17.01
CA LYS A 44 -0.08 -23.47 15.87
C LYS A 44 0.37 -22.36 14.94
N TYR A 45 0.82 -22.76 13.75
CA TYR A 45 1.17 -21.84 12.67
C TYR A 45 -0.05 -21.57 11.81
N HIS A 46 -0.38 -20.30 11.62
CA HIS A 46 -1.49 -19.88 10.76
C HIS A 46 -0.96 -19.24 9.48
N PRO A 47 -1.51 -19.60 8.31
CA PRO A 47 -1.10 -18.99 7.05
C PRO A 47 -1.66 -17.56 6.94
N LEU A 48 -0.78 -16.63 6.60
CA LEU A 48 -1.09 -15.22 6.35
C LEU A 48 -0.64 -14.83 4.96
N GLY A 49 -1.40 -13.98 4.29
CA GLY A 49 -0.92 -13.27 3.11
C GLY A 49 0.09 -12.21 3.53
N ARG A 50 1.20 -12.14 2.81
CA ARG A 50 2.27 -11.16 2.99
C ARG A 50 2.40 -10.30 1.74
N ALA A 51 2.53 -9.01 1.94
CA ALA A 51 2.96 -8.06 0.92
C ALA A 51 4.22 -7.35 1.42
N ARG A 52 5.33 -7.55 0.73
CA ARG A 52 6.61 -6.88 1.02
C ARG A 52 7.04 -6.07 -0.19
N PHE A 53 7.54 -4.87 0.00
CA PHE A 53 8.14 -4.06 -1.06
C PHE A 53 9.00 -2.96 -0.49
N ILE A 54 9.80 -2.33 -1.34
CA ILE A 54 10.61 -1.16 -1.01
C ILE A 54 10.04 0.05 -1.76
N ILE A 55 9.70 1.11 -1.05
CA ILE A 55 9.40 2.41 -1.64
C ILE A 55 10.73 3.12 -1.88
N GLN A 56 11.02 3.45 -3.14
CA GLN A 56 12.28 4.08 -3.52
C GLN A 56 12.04 5.43 -4.22
N PRO A 57 12.59 6.54 -3.70
CA PRO A 57 12.61 7.83 -4.38
C PRO A 57 13.29 7.76 -5.75
N MET A 58 12.84 8.60 -6.67
CA MET A 58 13.44 8.81 -7.98
C MET A 58 14.03 10.23 -8.09
N PRO A 59 15.26 10.39 -8.60
CA PRO A 59 16.22 9.33 -8.93
C PRO A 59 16.70 8.59 -7.67
N VAL A 60 17.10 7.32 -7.79
CA VAL A 60 17.46 6.41 -6.67
C VAL A 60 18.49 6.99 -5.67
N ALA A 61 19.27 7.98 -6.08
CA ALA A 61 20.24 8.66 -5.23
C ALA A 61 19.65 9.76 -4.31
N SER A 62 18.33 10.04 -4.36
CA SER A 62 17.72 11.23 -3.76
C SER A 62 17.10 11.06 -2.36
N GLY A 63 17.12 9.86 -1.77
CA GLY A 63 16.60 9.63 -0.42
C GLY A 63 16.78 8.18 0.06
N GLU A 64 16.43 7.90 1.32
CA GLU A 64 16.45 6.52 1.81
C GLU A 64 15.27 5.73 1.25
N ALA A 65 15.46 4.42 1.17
CA ALA A 65 14.44 3.51 0.69
C ALA A 65 13.69 2.95 1.90
N VAL A 66 12.36 2.91 1.81
CA VAL A 66 11.51 2.46 2.92
C VAL A 66 11.02 1.06 2.64
N GLU A 67 11.34 0.12 3.53
CA GLU A 67 10.83 -1.23 3.45
C GLU A 67 9.44 -1.31 4.09
N VAL A 68 8.49 -1.87 3.34
CA VAL A 68 7.15 -2.19 3.79
C VAL A 68 7.04 -3.70 3.85
N ASP A 69 6.66 -4.23 5.00
CA ASP A 69 6.37 -5.65 5.19
C ASP A 69 5.05 -5.80 5.96
N ALA A 70 4.08 -6.44 5.31
CA ALA A 70 2.72 -6.40 5.76
C ALA A 70 2.00 -7.73 5.68
N HIS A 71 1.20 -8.02 6.71
CA HIS A 71 0.62 -9.35 6.94
C HIS A 71 -0.89 -9.27 7.19
N GLY A 72 -1.63 -10.25 6.70
CA GLY A 72 -3.06 -10.33 6.97
C GLY A 72 -3.68 -11.69 6.67
N PRO A 73 -4.91 -11.92 7.16
CA PRO A 73 -5.53 -13.23 7.13
C PRO A 73 -5.90 -13.64 5.70
N LEU A 74 -5.59 -14.88 5.34
CA LEU A 74 -6.11 -15.49 4.11
C LEU A 74 -7.58 -15.86 4.30
N SER A 75 -8.40 -15.65 3.27
CA SER A 75 -9.78 -16.15 3.24
C SER A 75 -9.95 -17.17 2.12
N TRP A 76 -10.76 -18.22 2.34
CA TRP A 76 -11.00 -19.26 1.32
C TRP A 76 -11.59 -18.75 0.00
N ALA A 77 -12.16 -17.54 -0.04
CA ALA A 77 -12.75 -16.98 -1.25
C ALA A 77 -11.71 -16.46 -2.26
N ALA A 78 -10.48 -16.16 -1.83
CA ALA A 78 -9.32 -15.77 -2.65
C ALA A 78 -8.13 -15.47 -1.71
N PRO A 79 -6.86 -15.63 -2.15
CA PRO A 79 -5.72 -15.02 -1.47
C PRO A 79 -5.93 -13.51 -1.46
N ARG A 80 -6.48 -13.02 -0.36
CA ARG A 80 -6.70 -11.62 -0.09
C ARG A 80 -5.39 -11.08 0.47
N LEU A 81 -4.89 -10.00 -0.12
CA LEU A 81 -3.85 -9.21 0.53
C LEU A 81 -4.35 -8.72 1.89
N PRO A 82 -3.43 -8.36 2.82
CA PRO A 82 -3.81 -7.88 4.14
C PRO A 82 -4.89 -6.81 4.06
N SER A 83 -5.89 -6.90 4.95
CA SER A 83 -7.14 -6.11 4.83
C SER A 83 -6.95 -4.61 4.96
N GLU A 84 -5.86 -4.18 5.60
CA GLU A 84 -5.41 -2.79 5.59
C GLU A 84 -4.03 -2.76 6.22
N VAL A 85 -3.06 -2.18 5.53
CA VAL A 85 -1.73 -1.97 6.07
C VAL A 85 -1.55 -0.48 6.12
N ARG A 86 -1.49 0.08 7.32
CA ARG A 86 -1.10 1.47 7.54
C ARG A 86 0.34 1.45 8.00
N VAL A 87 1.27 1.69 7.08
CA VAL A 87 2.65 2.03 7.46
C VAL A 87 2.70 3.54 7.54
N GLU A 88 2.76 4.04 8.77
CA GLU A 88 3.30 5.35 9.09
C GLU A 88 4.47 5.06 10.02
N ASP A 89 5.71 5.15 9.54
CA ASP A 89 6.85 5.34 10.46
C ASP A 89 8.25 5.48 9.83
N GLN A 90 8.39 5.50 8.50
CA GLN A 90 9.70 5.71 7.89
C GLN A 90 9.62 6.78 6.79
N GLU A 91 10.29 7.90 7.05
CA GLU A 91 10.50 9.01 6.11
C GLU A 91 9.25 9.70 5.53
N GLY A 92 8.12 9.64 6.24
CA GLY A 92 6.90 10.41 5.90
C GLY A 92 6.07 9.84 4.76
N TYR A 93 6.23 8.54 4.45
CA TYR A 93 5.32 7.82 3.57
C TYR A 93 4.10 7.29 4.34
N HIS A 94 2.94 7.36 3.70
CA HIS A 94 1.69 6.76 4.12
C HIS A 94 1.33 5.68 3.11
N VAL A 95 1.10 4.46 3.58
CA VAL A 95 0.80 3.33 2.69
C VAL A 95 -0.57 2.78 3.03
N ARG A 96 -1.32 2.36 2.00
CA ARG A 96 -2.51 1.54 2.16
C ARG A 96 -2.58 0.46 1.09
N ILE A 97 -2.76 -0.78 1.54
CA ILE A 97 -2.93 -1.97 0.69
C ILE A 97 -4.32 -2.53 0.92
N ARG A 98 -5.02 -2.87 -0.17
CA ARG A 98 -6.34 -3.49 -0.16
C ARG A 98 -6.26 -4.95 -0.56
N ASN A 99 -7.23 -5.72 -0.07
CA ASN A 99 -7.38 -7.15 -0.35
C ASN A 99 -7.53 -7.53 -1.83
N ASP A 100 -7.92 -6.58 -2.68
CA ASP A 100 -8.13 -6.73 -4.13
C ASP A 100 -6.87 -6.40 -4.97
N GLY A 101 -5.74 -6.13 -4.30
CA GLY A 101 -4.48 -5.81 -4.95
C GLY A 101 -4.16 -4.32 -5.03
N ARG A 102 -5.12 -3.43 -4.74
CA ARG A 102 -4.89 -1.99 -4.84
C ARG A 102 -3.88 -1.53 -3.79
N ILE A 103 -2.91 -0.74 -4.25
CA ILE A 103 -1.89 -0.12 -3.41
C ILE A 103 -1.97 1.39 -3.63
N MET A 104 -2.02 2.11 -2.52
CA MET A 104 -1.87 3.56 -2.46
C MET A 104 -0.62 3.86 -1.63
N VAL A 105 0.26 4.70 -2.16
CA VAL A 105 1.40 5.21 -1.39
C VAL A 105 1.41 6.71 -1.54
N GLY A 106 1.34 7.42 -0.42
CA GLY A 106 1.31 8.86 -0.37
C GLY A 106 2.48 9.47 0.41
N LYS A 107 2.88 10.67 0.04
CA LYS A 107 3.89 11.46 0.75
C LYS A 107 3.55 12.94 0.66
N TYR A 108 3.83 13.67 1.75
CA TYR A 108 3.78 15.12 1.72
C TYR A 108 5.05 15.67 1.08
N ASP A 109 4.89 16.56 0.10
CA ASP A 109 6.01 17.31 -0.48
C ASP A 109 5.54 18.70 -0.93
N LEU A 110 6.50 19.55 -1.25
CA LEU A 110 6.27 20.87 -1.84
C LEU A 110 6.18 20.76 -3.35
N ASP A 111 5.23 21.48 -3.96
CA ASP A 111 5.22 21.73 -5.39
C ASP A 111 6.34 22.69 -5.84
N THR A 112 6.36 23.01 -7.13
CA THR A 112 7.34 23.95 -7.71
C THR A 112 7.20 25.39 -7.18
N GLU A 113 6.08 25.74 -6.58
CA GLU A 113 5.79 27.05 -6.00
C GLU A 113 6.03 27.08 -4.47
N GLY A 114 6.48 25.95 -3.88
CA GLY A 114 6.73 25.83 -2.45
C GLY A 114 5.47 25.57 -1.61
N LYS A 115 4.36 25.18 -2.23
CA LYS A 115 3.11 24.83 -1.56
C LYS A 115 3.06 23.32 -1.28
N GLU A 116 2.75 22.97 -0.03
CA GLU A 116 2.66 21.57 0.40
C GLU A 116 1.37 20.91 -0.10
N TYR A 117 1.52 19.73 -0.70
CA TYR A 117 0.42 18.82 -1.02
C TYR A 117 0.74 17.41 -0.54
N PHE A 118 -0.31 16.60 -0.45
CA PHE A 118 -0.18 15.16 -0.27
C PHE A 118 -0.26 14.48 -1.64
N PHE A 119 0.86 13.97 -2.13
CA PHE A 119 0.94 13.29 -3.41
C PHE A 119 0.76 11.79 -3.23
N VAL A 120 -0.11 11.16 -4.01
CA VAL A 120 -0.42 9.73 -3.90
C VAL A 120 -0.24 9.04 -5.23
N GLY A 121 0.56 7.98 -5.23
CA GLY A 121 0.69 7.03 -6.33
C GLY A 121 -0.31 5.89 -6.17
N LEU A 122 -0.98 5.54 -7.26
CA LEU A 122 -1.98 4.48 -7.34
C LEU A 122 -1.45 3.35 -8.24
N THR A 123 -1.48 2.13 -7.73
CA THR A 123 -1.17 0.93 -8.53
C THR A 123 -1.99 -0.25 -8.04
N ARG A 124 -1.95 -1.34 -8.78
CA ARG A 124 -2.60 -2.59 -8.39
C ARG A 124 -1.70 -3.74 -8.73
N ILE A 125 -1.58 -4.66 -7.77
CA ILE A 125 -0.95 -5.95 -7.99
C ILE A 125 -2.03 -7.03 -7.94
N GLY A 126 -2.32 -7.63 -9.09
CA GLY A 126 -3.22 -8.77 -9.16
C GLY A 126 -2.57 -10.00 -8.52
N PRO A 127 -3.22 -10.69 -7.57
CA PRO A 127 -2.84 -12.06 -7.27
C PRO A 127 -3.20 -12.90 -8.52
N THR A 128 -2.23 -13.20 -9.36
CA THR A 128 -2.48 -14.11 -10.48
C THR A 128 -2.49 -15.54 -9.94
N ILE A 129 -3.70 -16.05 -9.68
CA ILE A 129 -3.90 -17.45 -9.27
C ILE A 129 -3.91 -18.28 -10.55
N TYR A 130 -2.75 -18.81 -10.93
CA TYR A 130 -2.63 -19.62 -12.15
C TYR A 130 -3.28 -21.00 -12.01
N HIS A 131 -3.44 -21.51 -10.78
CA HIS A 131 -4.08 -22.80 -10.52
C HIS A 131 -4.63 -22.90 -9.10
N PRO A 132 -5.84 -23.47 -8.87
CA PRO A 132 -6.38 -23.70 -7.53
C PRO A 132 -5.48 -24.56 -6.61
N GLN A 133 -4.63 -25.42 -7.19
CA GLN A 133 -3.65 -26.20 -6.43
C GLN A 133 -2.52 -25.35 -5.84
N ILE A 134 -2.22 -24.16 -6.38
CA ILE A 134 -1.25 -23.23 -5.78
C ILE A 134 -1.74 -22.73 -4.41
N LEU A 135 -3.07 -22.65 -4.22
CA LEU A 135 -3.68 -22.36 -2.92
C LEU A 135 -3.58 -23.55 -1.95
N GLN A 136 -3.55 -24.78 -2.47
CA GLN A 136 -3.38 -26.01 -1.69
C GLN A 136 -1.90 -26.26 -1.33
N ASP A 137 -0.99 -25.97 -2.26
CA ASP A 137 0.46 -26.12 -2.14
C ASP A 137 1.12 -24.93 -1.43
N GLN A 138 0.34 -23.89 -1.11
CA GLN A 138 0.74 -22.73 -0.30
C GLN A 138 1.91 -21.92 -0.90
N TYR A 139 2.23 -22.17 -2.16
CA TYR A 139 3.39 -21.61 -2.86
C TYR A 139 2.96 -20.49 -3.82
N VAL A 140 2.47 -19.38 -3.26
CA VAL A 140 2.45 -18.12 -4.01
C VAL A 140 3.73 -17.41 -3.60
N GLN A 141 4.79 -17.48 -4.40
CA GLN A 141 5.90 -16.53 -4.29
C GLN A 141 5.98 -15.83 -5.63
N ARG A 142 5.63 -14.55 -5.64
CA ARG A 142 5.74 -13.72 -6.83
C ARG A 142 6.60 -12.51 -6.49
N SER A 143 7.88 -12.59 -6.88
CA SER A 143 8.70 -11.39 -7.01
C SER A 143 8.30 -10.70 -8.31
N LEU A 144 7.65 -9.56 -8.19
CA LEU A 144 7.40 -8.64 -9.27
C LEU A 144 8.63 -7.74 -9.44
N GLY A 145 8.94 -7.38 -10.69
CA GLY A 145 9.95 -6.36 -10.96
C GLY A 145 9.55 -4.99 -10.40
N ASN A 146 10.38 -3.97 -10.65
CA ASN A 146 10.06 -2.60 -10.26
C ASN A 146 8.68 -2.19 -10.80
N LEU A 147 7.79 -1.78 -9.89
CA LEU A 147 6.42 -1.37 -10.18
C LEU A 147 6.32 0.15 -10.07
N GLY A 148 6.07 0.79 -11.22
CA GLY A 148 5.64 2.17 -11.25
C GLY A 148 4.19 2.31 -10.78
N PHE A 149 3.83 3.52 -10.37
CA PHE A 149 2.44 3.88 -10.19
C PHE A 149 1.80 4.14 -11.56
N LYS A 150 0.59 3.63 -11.75
CA LYS A 150 -0.18 3.76 -13.00
C LYS A 150 -0.87 5.11 -13.08
N ALA A 151 -1.23 5.68 -11.93
CA ALA A 151 -1.80 7.01 -11.83
C ALA A 151 -1.22 7.74 -10.62
N TRP A 152 -1.22 9.08 -10.71
CA TRP A 152 -0.84 9.97 -9.62
C TRP A 152 -1.94 10.99 -9.35
N VAL A 153 -2.09 11.34 -8.08
CA VAL A 153 -2.98 12.41 -7.66
C VAL A 153 -2.27 13.32 -6.66
N ALA A 154 -2.70 14.58 -6.62
CA ALA A 154 -2.39 15.50 -5.52
C ALA A 154 -3.66 15.75 -4.71
N ALA A 155 -3.49 15.80 -3.39
CA ALA A 155 -4.54 16.15 -2.45
C ALA A 155 -4.14 17.38 -1.63
N GLY A 156 -5.09 18.30 -1.47
CA GLY A 156 -4.89 19.56 -0.75
C GLY A 156 -6.09 19.94 0.12
N GLU A 157 -5.99 21.15 0.70
CA GLU A 157 -7.02 21.74 1.57
C GLU A 157 -7.16 21.09 2.96
N ARG A 158 -6.07 20.50 3.48
CA ARG A 158 -5.99 19.93 4.83
C ARG A 158 -6.53 20.83 5.95
N GLY A 159 -6.34 22.15 5.81
CA GLY A 159 -6.69 23.11 6.86
C GLY A 159 -5.89 22.83 8.13
N VAL A 160 -6.60 22.63 9.26
CA VAL A 160 -6.00 22.41 10.58
C VAL A 160 -5.93 20.94 11.01
N VAL A 161 -6.41 20.02 10.16
CA VAL A 161 -6.44 18.56 10.46
C VAL A 161 -5.03 18.00 10.45
N SER A 162 -4.75 16.95 11.25
CA SER A 162 -3.42 16.32 11.27
C SER A 162 -3.05 15.75 9.89
N LYS A 163 -1.75 15.63 9.60
CA LYS A 163 -1.26 15.05 8.33
C LYS A 163 -1.73 13.60 8.15
N VAL A 164 -1.76 12.85 9.25
CA VAL A 164 -2.21 11.46 9.34
C VAL A 164 -3.70 11.35 8.99
N ASP A 165 -4.54 12.11 9.66
CA ASP A 165 -6.00 12.06 9.45
C ASP A 165 -6.36 12.51 8.03
N PHE A 166 -5.65 13.49 7.49
CA PHE A 166 -5.85 13.93 6.11
C PHE A 166 -5.39 12.88 5.08
N ALA A 167 -4.26 12.20 5.32
CA ALA A 167 -3.81 11.11 4.47
C ALA A 167 -4.84 9.96 4.45
N HIS A 168 -5.35 9.58 5.62
CA HIS A 168 -6.40 8.56 5.74
C HIS A 168 -7.70 8.99 5.03
N ALA A 169 -8.16 10.23 5.23
CA ALA A 169 -9.33 10.75 4.55
C ALA A 169 -9.14 10.80 3.02
N THR A 170 -7.92 11.09 2.56
CA THR A 170 -7.57 11.08 1.14
C THR A 170 -7.68 9.66 0.58
N PHE A 171 -7.10 8.66 1.25
CA PHE A 171 -7.21 7.27 0.83
C PHE A 171 -8.65 6.77 0.84
N ASP A 172 -9.44 7.12 1.86
CA ASP A 172 -10.86 6.77 1.92
C ASP A 172 -11.65 7.36 0.75
N LEU A 173 -11.32 8.59 0.34
CA LEU A 173 -11.96 9.23 -0.82
C LEU A 173 -11.53 8.54 -2.12
N LEU A 174 -10.23 8.28 -2.31
CA LEU A 174 -9.73 7.58 -3.49
C LEU A 174 -10.36 6.20 -3.64
N GLU A 175 -10.54 5.44 -2.56
CA GLU A 175 -11.19 4.14 -2.59
C GLU A 175 -12.64 4.18 -3.07
N ARG A 176 -13.39 5.23 -2.72
CA ARG A 176 -14.81 5.38 -3.05
C ARG A 176 -15.04 5.82 -4.49
N HIS A 177 -14.08 6.53 -5.10
CA HIS A 177 -14.21 7.11 -6.42
C HIS A 177 -13.51 6.27 -7.49
N SER A 178 -14.27 5.43 -8.19
CA SER A 178 -13.77 4.52 -9.23
C SER A 178 -13.00 5.20 -10.37
N GLN A 179 -13.29 6.48 -10.64
CA GLN A 179 -12.63 7.27 -11.68
C GLN A 179 -11.10 7.35 -11.53
N TYR A 180 -10.57 7.29 -10.29
CA TYR A 180 -9.12 7.32 -10.06
C TYR A 180 -8.45 5.96 -10.30
N TRP A 181 -9.24 4.92 -10.51
CA TRP A 181 -8.77 3.56 -10.69
C TRP A 181 -8.91 3.07 -12.12
N SER A 182 -9.60 3.78 -13.02
CA SER A 182 -9.84 3.31 -14.39
C SER A 182 -8.54 2.92 -15.12
N GLU A 183 -7.52 3.77 -15.05
CA GLU A 183 -6.19 3.53 -15.65
C GLU A 183 -5.39 2.44 -14.93
N VAL A 184 -5.79 2.07 -13.72
CA VAL A 184 -5.16 1.04 -12.90
C VAL A 184 -5.72 -0.36 -13.24
N TRP A 185 -6.87 -0.45 -13.93
CA TRP A 185 -7.53 -1.72 -14.25
C TRP A 185 -7.13 -2.34 -15.60
N ASP A 186 -6.48 -1.59 -16.50
CA ASP A 186 -6.24 -1.99 -17.90
C ASP A 186 -5.05 -2.96 -18.12
N ASP A 187 -4.74 -3.84 -17.16
CA ASP A 187 -3.73 -4.92 -17.30
C ASP A 187 -4.35 -6.31 -17.51
#